data_AF-A0A934CP43-F1
#
_entry.id   AF-A0A934CP43-F1
#
_cell.length_a   1.000
_cell.length_b   1.000
_cell.length_c   1.000
_cell.angle_alpha   90.00
_cell.angle_beta   90.00
_cell.angle_gamma   90.00
#
_symmetry.space_group_name_H-M   'P 1'
#
loop_
_entity.id
_entity.type
_entity.pdbx_description
1 polymer ?
#
loop_
_entity_poly.entity_id
_entity_poly.type
_entity_poly.pdbx_seq_one_letter_code
_entity_poly.pdbx_strand_id
1 'polypeptide(L)'
;MASGITAFYSDEFFDVIIKLMSIKAYWQFTKLSQYGLPVIIFADEPYLTSFGSAFMNISRERAISALNEVYDTVQSHGGLTGTHCCGNTDWAMLMESKVDIVSFDAYEFMDKYLMYWREIKVFLDRGGYLAWGIVPTSPKITGISSDDLVKRLEEGIQFLVNKGVSKTLIKERAIITPSCGAGTLSIGEAERVMTLTQEVSTIMKNKSV
;
A
#
# COMPACT_ATOMS: atom_id res chain seq x y z
N MET A 1 -8.67 27.87 24.88
CA MET A 1 -9.31 27.16 23.76
C MET A 1 -8.44 27.41 22.53
N ALA A 2 -7.76 26.39 22.01
CA ALA A 2 -6.99 26.58 20.78
C ALA A 2 -7.99 26.85 19.64
N SER A 3 -7.98 28.07 19.10
CA SER A 3 -8.73 28.45 17.89
C SER A 3 -8.10 27.86 16.63
N GLY A 4 -7.47 26.69 16.74
CA GLY A 4 -6.53 26.18 15.75
C GLY A 4 -7.23 25.88 14.44
N ILE A 5 -6.85 26.62 13.39
CA ILE A 5 -7.12 26.19 12.01
C ILE A 5 -6.30 24.91 11.82
N THR A 6 -6.96 23.80 11.48
CA THR A 6 -6.26 22.56 11.14
C THR A 6 -5.25 22.87 10.04
N ALA A 7 -4.00 22.42 10.20
CA ALA A 7 -2.92 22.71 9.24
C ALA A 7 -3.27 22.31 7.78
N PHE A 8 -4.20 21.37 7.62
CA PHE A 8 -4.81 21.00 6.33
C PHE A 8 -5.50 22.15 5.58
N TYR A 9 -5.97 23.18 6.27
CA TYR A 9 -6.77 24.27 5.71
C TYR A 9 -6.03 25.61 5.58
N SER A 10 -4.77 25.67 5.99
CA SER A 10 -3.87 26.79 5.65
C SER A 10 -2.93 26.33 4.56
N ASP A 11 -2.86 27.06 3.45
CA ASP A 11 -2.01 26.71 2.32
C ASP A 11 -0.53 26.75 2.72
N GLU A 12 -0.15 27.68 3.60
CA GLU A 12 1.21 27.80 4.11
C GLU A 12 1.58 26.61 5.00
N PHE A 13 0.73 26.23 5.95
CA PHE A 13 1.01 25.09 6.82
C PHE A 13 0.96 23.77 6.05
N PHE A 14 0.06 23.64 5.09
CA PHE A 14 0.00 22.47 4.21
C PHE A 14 1.30 22.32 3.42
N ASP A 15 1.74 23.37 2.72
CA ASP A 15 3.00 23.38 1.97
C ASP A 15 4.22 23.05 2.85
N VAL A 16 4.30 23.65 4.05
CA VAL A 16 5.37 23.36 5.02
C VAL A 16 5.37 21.90 5.44
N ILE A 17 4.19 21.31 5.69
CA ILE A 17 4.07 19.89 6.07
C ILE A 17 4.53 18.99 4.92
N ILE A 18 4.09 19.25 3.69
CA ILE A 18 4.48 18.42 2.54
C ILE A 18 6.00 18.49 2.32
N LYS A 19 6.59 19.69 2.34
CA LYS A 19 8.05 19.86 2.22
C LYS A 19 8.81 19.16 3.34
N LEU A 20 8.31 19.25 4.58
CA LEU A 20 8.91 18.54 5.71
C LEU A 20 8.87 17.02 5.49
N MET A 21 7.75 16.48 5.00
CA MET A 21 7.61 15.05 4.71
C MET A 21 8.54 14.62 3.58
N SER A 22 8.65 15.40 2.51
CA SER A 22 9.60 15.16 1.40
C SER A 22 11.04 15.11 1.89
N ILE A 23 11.48 16.09 2.68
CA ILE A 23 12.85 16.13 3.24
C ILE A 23 13.09 14.95 4.19
N LYS A 24 12.10 14.57 5.00
CA LYS A 24 12.20 13.39 5.87
C LYS A 24 12.31 12.09 5.07
N ALA A 25 11.51 11.94 4.01
CA ALA A 25 11.57 10.78 3.14
C ALA A 25 12.95 10.66 2.46
N TYR A 26 13.49 11.78 1.96
CA TYR A 26 14.85 11.82 1.43
C TYR A 26 15.90 11.47 2.48
N TRP A 27 15.80 12.03 3.68
CA TRP A 27 16.73 11.70 4.76
C TRP A 27 16.72 10.19 5.09
N GLN A 28 15.55 9.57 5.19
CA GLN A 28 15.43 8.12 5.37
C GLN A 28 16.04 7.36 4.20
N PHE A 29 15.78 7.79 2.97
CA PHE A 29 16.39 7.21 1.76
C PHE A 29 17.93 7.25 1.83
N THR A 30 18.54 8.37 2.20
CA THR A 30 20.01 8.47 2.32
C THR A 30 20.57 7.53 3.40
N LYS A 31 19.85 7.37 4.51
CA LYS A 31 20.24 6.45 5.60
C LYS A 31 20.10 4.99 5.22
N LEU A 32 19.18 4.62 4.36
CA LEU A 32 19.03 3.24 3.87
C LEU A 32 19.98 2.95 2.70
N SER A 33 20.26 3.94 1.86
CA SER A 33 21.13 3.79 0.68
C SER A 33 22.55 3.36 1.01
N GLN A 34 23.05 3.66 2.22
CA GLN A 34 24.39 3.25 2.66
C GLN A 34 24.59 1.72 2.68
N TYR A 35 23.51 0.93 2.71
CA TYR A 35 23.57 -0.53 2.71
C TYR A 35 23.70 -1.16 1.32
N GLY A 36 23.69 -0.36 0.24
CA GLY A 36 23.87 -0.85 -1.13
C GLY A 36 22.73 -1.72 -1.66
N LEU A 37 21.56 -1.68 -1.01
CA LEU A 37 20.35 -2.39 -1.43
C LEU A 37 19.34 -1.42 -2.06
N PRO A 38 18.43 -1.90 -2.93
CA PRO A 38 17.30 -1.09 -3.38
C PRO A 38 16.51 -0.54 -2.19
N VAL A 39 16.21 0.76 -2.21
CA VAL A 39 15.50 1.43 -1.12
C VAL A 39 14.06 1.66 -1.52
N ILE A 40 13.14 1.29 -0.64
CA ILE A 40 11.71 1.55 -0.76
C ILE A 40 11.27 2.36 0.45
N ILE A 41 10.59 3.49 0.23
CA ILE A 41 10.02 4.32 1.29
C ILE A 41 8.50 4.22 1.20
N PHE A 42 7.84 3.81 2.28
CA PHE A 42 6.38 3.77 2.38
C PHE A 42 5.85 5.01 3.09
N ALA A 43 4.81 5.62 2.50
CA ALA A 43 3.94 6.57 3.17
C ALA A 43 2.75 5.82 3.78
N ASP A 44 2.67 5.78 5.10
CA ASP A 44 1.53 5.21 5.81
C ASP A 44 0.44 6.27 5.94
N GLU A 45 -0.67 6.08 5.23
CA GLU A 45 -1.75 7.06 5.12
C GLU A 45 -3.10 6.48 5.58
N PRO A 46 -3.25 6.13 6.87
CA PRO A 46 -4.49 5.55 7.39
C PRO A 46 -5.68 6.52 7.32
N TYR A 47 -5.42 7.83 7.27
CA TYR A 47 -6.47 8.85 7.21
C TYR A 47 -7.11 8.98 5.82
N LEU A 48 -6.50 8.43 4.77
CA LEU A 48 -7.12 8.36 3.44
C LEU A 48 -8.45 7.58 3.43
N THR A 49 -8.71 6.75 4.44
CA THR A 49 -10.03 6.13 4.65
C THR A 49 -11.18 7.15 4.78
N SER A 50 -10.86 8.38 5.20
CA SER A 50 -11.82 9.47 5.35
C SER A 50 -11.89 10.39 4.12
N PHE A 51 -11.10 10.11 3.07
CA PHE A 51 -11.09 10.89 1.83
C PHE A 51 -12.47 10.86 1.15
N GLY A 52 -12.97 12.02 0.73
CA GLY A 52 -14.32 12.17 0.16
C GLY A 52 -15.45 12.21 1.20
N SER A 53 -15.15 12.08 2.50
CA SER A 53 -16.13 12.31 3.56
C SER A 53 -16.36 13.82 3.78
N ALA A 54 -17.50 14.17 4.40
CA ALA A 54 -17.80 15.55 4.78
C ALA A 54 -16.77 16.16 5.77
N PHE A 55 -15.93 15.32 6.38
CA PHE A 55 -14.92 15.73 7.36
C PHE A 55 -13.54 16.00 6.75
N MET A 56 -13.31 15.63 5.48
CA MET A 56 -12.08 15.90 4.74
C MET A 56 -12.37 16.75 3.50
N ASN A 57 -12.20 18.07 3.64
CA ASN A 57 -12.42 19.01 2.53
C ASN A 57 -11.11 19.32 1.80
N ILE A 58 -10.51 18.30 1.16
CA ILE A 58 -9.37 18.43 0.25
C ILE A 58 -9.78 17.92 -1.14
N SER A 59 -9.41 18.63 -2.21
CA SER A 59 -9.69 18.16 -3.57
C SER A 59 -8.79 16.98 -3.93
N ARG A 60 -9.25 16.15 -4.87
CA ARG A 60 -8.47 15.01 -5.41
C ARG A 60 -7.12 15.47 -5.96
N GLU A 61 -7.11 16.57 -6.69
CA GLU A 61 -5.91 17.13 -7.34
C GLU A 61 -4.90 17.59 -6.29
N ARG A 62 -5.37 18.24 -5.21
CA ARG A 62 -4.50 18.69 -4.12
C ARG A 62 -3.90 17.51 -3.35
N ALA A 63 -4.69 16.45 -3.10
CA ALA A 63 -4.19 15.23 -2.46
C ALA A 63 -3.14 14.53 -3.33
N ILE A 64 -3.42 14.32 -4.62
CA ILE A 64 -2.48 13.70 -5.57
C ILE A 64 -1.19 14.53 -5.67
N SER A 65 -1.30 15.86 -5.78
CA SER A 65 -0.13 16.74 -5.88
C SER A 65 0.75 16.66 -4.64
N ALA A 66 0.15 16.63 -3.44
CA ALA A 66 0.87 16.53 -2.19
C ALA A 66 1.62 15.20 -2.05
N LEU A 67 0.96 14.09 -2.37
CA LEU A 67 1.57 12.77 -2.37
C LEU A 67 2.72 12.69 -3.39
N ASN A 68 2.50 13.21 -4.59
CA ASN A 68 3.49 13.21 -5.67
C ASN A 68 4.75 13.99 -5.31
N GLU A 69 4.66 15.10 -4.58
CA GLU A 69 5.84 15.85 -4.15
C GLU A 69 6.77 14.99 -3.26
N VAL A 70 6.18 14.21 -2.35
CA VAL A 70 6.93 13.28 -1.50
C VAL A 70 7.51 12.14 -2.34
N TYR A 71 6.72 11.58 -3.26
CA TYR A 71 7.17 10.47 -4.11
C TYR A 71 8.31 10.88 -5.05
N ASP A 72 8.15 12.02 -5.75
CA ASP A 72 9.15 12.57 -6.67
C ASP A 72 10.49 12.78 -5.98
N THR A 73 10.47 13.20 -4.72
CA THR A 73 11.67 13.40 -3.91
C THR A 73 12.48 12.11 -3.73
N VAL A 74 11.82 10.97 -3.51
CA VAL A 74 12.49 9.66 -3.37
C VAL A 74 12.84 9.07 -4.74
N GLN A 75 11.91 9.12 -5.69
CA GLN A 75 12.05 8.55 -7.04
C GLN A 75 13.17 9.20 -7.85
N SER A 76 13.34 10.52 -7.75
CA SER A 76 14.42 11.26 -8.44
C SER A 76 15.83 10.85 -7.98
N HIS A 77 15.95 10.18 -6.84
CA HIS A 77 17.20 9.64 -6.32
C HIS A 77 17.34 8.12 -6.53
N GLY A 78 16.42 7.50 -7.27
CA GLY A 78 16.44 6.08 -7.61
C GLY A 78 15.81 5.17 -6.55
N GLY A 79 15.10 5.72 -5.56
CA GLY A 79 14.28 4.94 -4.63
C GLY A 79 12.90 4.61 -5.19
N LEU A 80 12.24 3.62 -4.62
CA LEU A 80 10.83 3.30 -4.89
C LEU A 80 9.94 3.84 -3.77
N THR A 81 8.68 4.10 -4.10
CA THR A 81 7.69 4.65 -3.19
C THR A 81 6.50 3.72 -3.04
N GLY A 82 6.11 3.47 -1.80
CA GLY A 82 4.93 2.71 -1.47
C GLY A 82 3.91 3.55 -0.71
N THR A 83 2.64 3.16 -0.74
CA THR A 83 1.64 3.69 0.17
C THR A 83 0.78 2.59 0.72
N HIS A 84 0.57 2.64 2.04
CA HIS A 84 -0.26 1.69 2.75
C HIS A 84 -1.46 2.40 3.38
N CYS A 85 -2.63 1.78 3.26
CA CYS A 85 -3.84 2.19 3.95
C CYS A 85 -4.55 0.95 4.52
N CYS A 86 -4.74 0.88 5.84
CA CYS A 86 -5.36 -0.28 6.50
C CYS A 86 -6.88 -0.37 6.26
N GLY A 87 -7.51 0.56 5.53
CA GLY A 87 -8.95 0.57 5.28
C GLY A 87 -9.32 0.92 3.84
N ASN A 88 -10.62 0.94 3.55
CA ASN A 88 -11.09 1.30 2.21
C ASN A 88 -10.94 2.80 1.97
N THR A 89 -10.38 3.17 0.82
CA THR A 89 -10.22 4.56 0.36
C THR A 89 -10.61 4.67 -1.12
N ASP A 90 -10.47 5.86 -1.70
CA ASP A 90 -10.48 6.08 -3.14
C ASP A 90 -9.16 5.56 -3.73
N TRP A 91 -9.12 4.25 -3.99
CA TRP A 91 -7.93 3.59 -4.53
C TRP A 91 -7.57 4.07 -5.94
N ALA A 92 -8.56 4.56 -6.71
CA ALA A 92 -8.32 5.18 -8.01
C ALA A 92 -7.43 6.42 -7.85
N MET A 93 -7.68 7.28 -6.85
CA MET A 93 -6.87 8.47 -6.57
C MET A 93 -5.41 8.11 -6.33
N LEU A 94 -5.18 7.09 -5.49
CA LEU A 94 -3.83 6.63 -5.18
C LEU A 94 -3.16 6.01 -6.41
N MET A 95 -3.88 5.20 -7.19
CA MET A 95 -3.36 4.61 -8.43
C MET A 95 -3.15 5.62 -9.56
N GLU A 96 -3.80 6.79 -9.51
CA GLU A 96 -3.54 7.90 -10.44
C GLU A 96 -2.31 8.73 -10.04
N SER A 97 -1.93 8.73 -8.75
CA SER A 97 -0.70 9.36 -8.25
C SER A 97 0.57 8.73 -8.86
N LYS A 98 1.76 9.17 -8.48
CA LYS A 98 3.04 8.63 -8.95
C LYS A 98 3.56 7.44 -8.14
N VAL A 99 2.81 6.95 -7.15
CA VAL A 99 3.25 5.83 -6.29
C VAL A 99 3.65 4.60 -7.12
N ASP A 100 4.72 3.92 -6.69
CA ASP A 100 5.19 2.69 -7.35
C ASP A 100 4.47 1.45 -6.80
N ILE A 101 4.14 1.44 -5.51
CA ILE A 101 3.56 0.29 -4.81
C ILE A 101 2.31 0.69 -4.03
N VAL A 102 1.17 0.06 -4.33
CA VAL A 102 -0.04 0.18 -3.50
C VAL A 102 -0.17 -1.03 -2.60
N SER A 103 -0.13 -0.80 -1.28
CA SER A 103 -0.33 -1.83 -0.24
C SER A 103 -1.71 -1.70 0.38
N PHE A 104 -2.54 -2.72 0.14
CA PHE A 104 -3.93 -2.75 0.59
C PHE A 104 -4.20 -4.00 1.42
N ASP A 105 -5.16 -3.90 2.34
CA ASP A 105 -5.63 -5.04 3.12
C ASP A 105 -6.49 -5.95 2.23
N ALA A 106 -5.83 -6.94 1.64
CA ALA A 106 -6.43 -7.99 0.84
C ALA A 106 -7.12 -9.06 1.71
N TYR A 107 -6.90 -9.08 3.03
CA TYR A 107 -7.62 -10.00 3.89
C TYR A 107 -9.05 -9.52 4.14
N GLU A 108 -9.26 -8.28 4.56
CA GLU A 108 -10.59 -7.75 4.88
C GLU A 108 -11.28 -7.04 3.69
N PHE A 109 -10.53 -6.42 2.77
CA PHE A 109 -11.10 -5.50 1.77
C PHE A 109 -10.83 -5.85 0.31
N MET A 110 -10.41 -7.09 0.01
CA MET A 110 -10.10 -7.52 -1.36
C MET A 110 -11.22 -7.22 -2.35
N ASP A 111 -12.45 -7.66 -2.08
CA ASP A 111 -13.57 -7.50 -3.03
C ASP A 111 -13.81 -6.03 -3.40
N LYS A 112 -13.70 -5.13 -2.43
CA LYS A 112 -13.86 -3.68 -2.65
C LYS A 112 -12.71 -3.12 -3.48
N TYR A 113 -11.47 -3.54 -3.20
CA TYR A 113 -10.30 -3.11 -3.98
C TYR A 113 -10.40 -3.59 -5.43
N LEU A 114 -10.78 -4.86 -5.64
CA LEU A 114 -10.88 -5.46 -6.97
C LEU A 114 -11.99 -4.84 -7.85
N MET A 115 -12.95 -4.11 -7.26
CA MET A 115 -13.91 -3.32 -8.05
C MET A 115 -13.23 -2.25 -8.91
N TYR A 116 -12.05 -1.77 -8.52
CA TYR A 116 -11.21 -0.83 -9.28
C TYR A 116 -10.36 -1.53 -10.35
N TRP A 117 -10.84 -2.62 -10.94
CA TRP A 117 -10.05 -3.44 -11.88
C TRP A 117 -9.54 -2.65 -13.11
N ARG A 118 -10.23 -1.59 -13.52
CA ARG A 118 -9.81 -0.74 -14.66
C ARG A 118 -8.58 0.08 -14.28
N GLU A 119 -8.64 0.70 -13.11
CA GLU A 119 -7.57 1.51 -12.54
C GLU A 119 -6.37 0.64 -12.16
N ILE A 120 -6.62 -0.54 -11.58
CA ILE A 120 -5.59 -1.56 -11.33
C ILE A 120 -4.88 -1.93 -12.63
N LYS A 121 -5.63 -2.15 -13.72
CA LYS A 121 -5.04 -2.47 -15.01
C LYS A 121 -4.10 -1.35 -15.49
N VAL A 122 -4.57 -0.11 -15.49
CA VAL A 122 -3.76 1.06 -15.88
C VAL A 122 -2.53 1.22 -14.99
N PHE A 123 -2.69 1.02 -13.69
CA PHE A 123 -1.64 1.10 -12.69
C PHE A 123 -0.54 0.04 -12.90
N LEU A 124 -0.93 -1.20 -13.18
CA LEU A 124 0.00 -2.27 -13.52
C LEU A 124 0.68 -2.04 -14.88
N ASP A 125 -0.08 -1.60 -15.89
CA ASP A 125 0.43 -1.34 -17.25
C ASP A 125 1.49 -0.24 -17.27
N ARG A 126 1.39 0.76 -16.37
CA ARG A 126 2.44 1.79 -16.18
C ARG A 126 3.61 1.36 -15.29
N GLY A 127 3.63 0.11 -14.81
CA GLY A 127 4.73 -0.47 -14.03
C GLY A 127 4.53 -0.53 -12.52
N GLY A 128 3.35 -0.18 -12.00
CA GLY A 128 3.03 -0.24 -10.59
C GLY A 128 2.98 -1.67 -10.03
N TYR A 129 3.11 -1.78 -8.70
CA TYR A 129 3.09 -3.03 -7.95
C TYR A 129 1.94 -3.07 -6.95
N LEU A 130 1.34 -4.25 -6.80
CA LEU A 130 0.33 -4.53 -5.79
C LEU A 130 0.96 -5.30 -4.64
N ALA A 131 0.95 -4.70 -3.44
CA ALA A 131 1.23 -5.40 -2.20
C ALA A 131 -0.07 -5.96 -1.62
N TRP A 132 -0.23 -7.27 -1.76
CA TRP A 132 -1.39 -8.04 -1.32
C TRP A 132 -1.25 -8.34 0.17
N GLY A 133 -1.84 -7.49 1.01
CA GLY A 133 -1.92 -7.66 2.45
C GLY A 133 -2.87 -8.79 2.85
N ILE A 134 -2.50 -10.03 2.55
CA ILE A 134 -3.38 -11.21 2.64
C ILE A 134 -3.31 -11.90 4.00
N VAL A 135 -2.24 -11.72 4.77
CA VAL A 135 -2.09 -12.37 6.08
C VAL A 135 -2.61 -11.44 7.18
N PRO A 136 -3.66 -11.80 7.94
CA PRO A 136 -4.27 -10.88 8.89
C PRO A 136 -3.38 -10.62 10.09
N THR A 137 -3.26 -9.36 10.48
CA THR A 137 -2.55 -8.95 11.71
C THR A 137 -3.51 -8.80 12.90
N SER A 138 -4.23 -9.88 13.23
CA SER A 138 -5.14 -9.93 14.38
C SER A 138 -5.04 -11.27 15.11
N PRO A 139 -5.55 -11.39 16.35
CA PRO A 139 -5.53 -12.65 17.11
C PRO A 139 -6.19 -13.85 16.40
N LYS A 140 -6.99 -13.61 15.34
CA LYS A 140 -7.55 -14.63 14.46
C LYS A 140 -6.49 -15.51 13.79
N ILE A 141 -5.21 -15.09 13.76
CA ILE A 141 -4.11 -15.76 13.07
C ILE A 141 -3.86 -17.20 13.55
N THR A 142 -4.25 -17.53 14.79
CA THR A 142 -4.03 -18.84 15.41
C THR A 142 -4.76 -19.99 14.71
N GLY A 143 -5.89 -19.71 14.04
CA GLY A 143 -6.68 -20.70 13.32
C GLY A 143 -6.50 -20.69 11.81
N ILE A 144 -5.58 -19.89 11.27
CA ILE A 144 -5.47 -19.65 9.83
C ILE A 144 -4.39 -20.52 9.21
N SER A 145 -4.75 -21.20 8.12
CA SER A 145 -3.85 -21.98 7.28
C SER A 145 -3.32 -21.15 6.11
N SER A 146 -2.07 -21.41 5.69
CA SER A 146 -1.51 -20.84 4.47
C SER A 146 -2.28 -21.28 3.22
N ASP A 147 -2.86 -22.48 3.20
CA ASP A 147 -3.66 -22.98 2.07
C ASP A 147 -4.93 -22.13 1.84
N ASP A 148 -5.62 -21.73 2.92
CA ASP A 148 -6.81 -20.89 2.84
C ASP A 148 -6.46 -19.49 2.31
N LEU A 149 -5.34 -18.94 2.76
CA LEU A 149 -4.84 -17.63 2.31
C LEU A 149 -4.41 -17.67 0.85
N VAL A 150 -3.73 -18.74 0.41
CA VAL A 150 -3.34 -18.96 -0.99
C VAL A 150 -4.59 -19.06 -1.86
N LYS A 151 -5.59 -19.86 -1.45
CA LYS A 151 -6.84 -20.00 -2.20
C LYS A 151 -7.54 -18.64 -2.36
N ARG A 152 -7.66 -17.87 -1.28
CA ARG A 152 -8.25 -16.53 -1.29
C ARG A 152 -7.49 -15.58 -2.24
N LEU A 153 -6.16 -15.61 -2.21
CA LEU A 153 -5.33 -14.81 -3.11
C LEU A 153 -5.51 -15.22 -4.58
N GLU A 154 -5.55 -16.53 -4.86
CA GLU A 154 -5.78 -17.06 -6.22
C GLU A 154 -7.15 -16.64 -6.76
N GLU A 155 -8.19 -16.64 -5.94
CA GLU A 155 -9.53 -16.15 -6.30
C GLU A 155 -9.48 -14.67 -6.71
N GLY A 156 -8.79 -13.82 -5.95
CA GLY A 156 -8.62 -12.40 -6.29
C GLY A 156 -7.81 -12.16 -7.58
N ILE A 157 -6.73 -12.91 -7.77
CA ILE A 157 -5.94 -12.87 -9.01
C ILE A 157 -6.81 -13.32 -10.19
N GLN A 158 -7.55 -14.42 -10.03
CA GLN A 158 -8.40 -14.95 -11.09
C GLN A 158 -9.54 -13.99 -11.45
N PHE A 159 -10.07 -13.26 -10.48
CA PHE A 159 -11.04 -12.19 -10.74
C PHE A 159 -10.46 -11.14 -11.70
N LEU A 160 -9.25 -10.63 -11.45
CA LEU A 160 -8.60 -9.65 -12.34
C LEU A 160 -8.31 -10.25 -13.72
N VAL A 161 -7.87 -11.50 -13.77
CA VAL A 161 -7.66 -12.22 -15.04
C VAL A 161 -8.94 -12.32 -15.85
N ASN A 162 -10.07 -12.64 -15.21
CA ASN A 162 -11.38 -12.68 -15.87
C ASN A 162 -11.85 -11.30 -16.35
N LYS A 163 -11.32 -10.21 -15.78
CA LYS A 163 -11.54 -8.83 -16.26
C LYS A 163 -10.57 -8.41 -17.36
N GLY A 164 -9.65 -9.28 -17.77
CA GLY A 164 -8.70 -9.03 -18.87
C GLY A 164 -7.36 -8.42 -18.43
N VAL A 165 -7.02 -8.49 -17.14
CA VAL A 165 -5.68 -8.13 -16.65
C VAL A 165 -4.74 -9.33 -16.86
N SER A 166 -3.54 -9.10 -17.39
CA SER A 166 -2.58 -10.17 -17.66
C SER A 166 -2.16 -10.89 -16.37
N LYS A 167 -2.34 -12.21 -16.31
CA LYS A 167 -1.91 -13.05 -15.17
C LYS A 167 -0.40 -12.93 -14.92
N THR A 168 0.40 -12.89 -15.99
CA THR A 168 1.85 -12.72 -15.91
C THR A 168 2.20 -11.38 -15.31
N LEU A 169 1.55 -10.30 -15.75
CA LEU A 169 1.79 -8.95 -15.23
C LEU A 169 1.43 -8.87 -13.73
N ILE A 170 0.29 -9.41 -13.32
CA ILE A 170 -0.10 -9.45 -11.90
C ILE A 170 0.97 -10.18 -11.08
N LYS A 171 1.46 -11.32 -11.55
CA LYS A 171 2.48 -12.11 -10.85
C LYS A 171 3.82 -11.38 -10.73
N GLU A 172 4.31 -10.80 -11.82
CA GLU A 172 5.58 -10.05 -11.84
C GLU A 172 5.54 -8.78 -10.99
N ARG A 173 4.33 -8.26 -10.74
CA ARG A 173 4.07 -7.02 -10.00
C ARG A 173 3.39 -7.26 -8.65
N ALA A 174 3.44 -8.49 -8.12
CA ALA A 174 2.86 -8.83 -6.82
C ALA A 174 3.92 -8.86 -5.71
N ILE A 175 3.56 -8.29 -4.56
CA ILE A 175 4.28 -8.42 -3.30
C ILE A 175 3.31 -9.02 -2.29
N ILE A 176 3.74 -10.01 -1.51
CA ILE A 176 2.91 -10.61 -0.44
C ILE A 176 3.30 -9.95 0.88
N THR A 177 2.32 -9.41 1.59
CA THR A 177 2.52 -8.73 2.87
C THR A 177 1.50 -9.19 3.91
N PRO A 178 1.74 -8.92 5.20
CA PRO A 178 0.67 -8.85 6.18
C PRO A 178 -0.34 -7.76 5.81
N SER A 179 -1.54 -7.83 6.40
CA SER A 179 -2.66 -6.92 6.09
C SER A 179 -2.48 -5.50 6.64
N CYS A 180 -1.77 -5.35 7.76
CA CYS A 180 -1.39 -4.07 8.39
C CYS A 180 -0.18 -4.36 9.32
N GLY A 181 0.13 -3.48 10.27
CA GLY A 181 1.21 -3.70 11.24
C GLY A 181 0.89 -4.73 12.33
N ALA A 182 1.90 -5.45 12.83
CA ALA A 182 1.76 -6.44 13.92
C ALA A 182 1.99 -5.86 15.34
N GLY A 183 2.10 -4.53 15.48
CA GLY A 183 2.55 -3.88 16.71
C GLY A 183 1.64 -4.06 17.95
N THR A 184 0.39 -4.49 17.75
CA THR A 184 -0.58 -4.75 18.84
C THR A 184 -0.67 -6.22 19.24
N LEU A 185 0.08 -7.10 18.58
CA LEU A 185 0.05 -8.54 18.81
C LEU A 185 1.11 -8.97 19.85
N SER A 186 0.92 -10.13 20.45
CA SER A 186 2.00 -10.80 21.19
C SER A 186 3.12 -11.23 20.24
N ILE A 187 4.32 -11.48 20.79
CA ILE A 187 5.48 -11.93 20.02
C ILE A 187 5.15 -13.20 19.23
N GLY A 188 4.53 -14.20 19.88
CA GLY A 188 4.18 -15.47 19.21
C GLY A 188 3.15 -15.30 18.09
N GLU A 189 2.20 -14.38 18.24
CA GLU A 189 1.26 -14.04 17.17
C GLU A 189 1.96 -13.31 16.01
N ALA A 190 2.87 -12.37 16.30
CA ALA A 190 3.65 -11.67 15.28
C ALA A 190 4.58 -12.64 14.51
N GLU A 191 5.26 -13.56 15.21
CA GLU A 191 6.06 -14.62 14.58
C GLU A 191 5.20 -15.50 13.67
N ARG A 192 3.98 -15.84 14.11
CA ARG A 192 3.04 -16.62 13.28
C ARG A 192 2.61 -15.85 12.03
N VAL A 193 2.31 -14.56 12.13
CA VAL A 193 1.99 -13.69 10.97
C VAL A 193 3.13 -13.71 9.95
N MET A 194 4.38 -13.52 10.40
CA MET A 194 5.54 -13.49 9.51
C MET A 194 5.81 -14.85 8.87
N THR A 195 5.66 -15.94 9.65
CA THR A 195 5.79 -17.31 9.16
C THR A 195 4.76 -17.60 8.06
N LEU A 196 3.48 -17.27 8.29
CA LEU A 196 2.44 -17.44 7.28
C LEU A 196 2.68 -16.60 6.02
N THR A 197 3.17 -15.38 6.19
CA THR A 197 3.51 -14.51 5.05
C THR A 197 4.59 -15.15 4.17
N GLN A 198 5.61 -15.74 4.79
CA GLN A 198 6.66 -16.47 4.08
C GLN A 198 6.13 -17.74 3.40
N GLU A 199 5.30 -18.53 4.09
CA GLU A 199 4.68 -19.74 3.54
C GLU A 199 3.85 -19.44 2.30
N VAL A 200 2.92 -18.47 2.39
CA VAL A 200 2.08 -18.03 1.27
C VAL A 200 2.94 -17.57 0.10
N SER A 201 3.96 -16.73 0.36
CA SER A 201 4.89 -16.26 -0.67
C SER A 201 5.62 -17.41 -1.37
N THR A 202 6.06 -18.42 -0.61
CA THR A 202 6.79 -19.59 -1.13
C THR A 202 5.88 -20.47 -1.99
N ILE A 203 4.66 -20.76 -1.52
CA ILE A 203 3.67 -21.55 -2.28
C ILE A 203 3.34 -20.86 -3.60
N MET A 204 3.09 -19.54 -3.58
CA MET A 204 2.76 -18.78 -4.79
C MET A 204 3.90 -18.74 -5.82
N LYS A 205 5.15 -18.68 -5.36
CA LYS A 205 6.33 -18.78 -6.24
C LYS A 205 6.46 -20.16 -6.87
N ASN A 206 6.27 -21.22 -6.10
CA ASN A 206 6.40 -22.61 -6.57
C ASN A 206 5.28 -23.03 -7.52
N LYS A 207 4.09 -22.45 -7.42
CA LYS A 207 2.97 -22.63 -8.36
C LYS A 207 3.17 -21.97 -9.73
N SER A 208 4.33 -21.36 -9.96
CA SER A 208 4.65 -20.67 -11.22
C SER A 208 5.52 -21.49 -12.18
N VAL A 209 5.65 -22.81 -11.95
CA VAL A 209 6.17 -23.79 -12.91
C VAL A 209 5.00 -24.47 -13.64
#